data_AF-A0A850RYH7-F1
#
_entry.id   AF-A0A850RYH7-F1
#
_cell.length_a   1.000
_cell.length_b   1.000
_cell.length_c   1.000
_cell.angle_alpha   90.00
_cell.angle_beta   90.00
_cell.angle_gamma   90.00
#
_symmetry.space_group_name_H-M   'P 1'
#
loop_
_entity.id
_entity.type
_entity.pdbx_description
1 polymer ?
#
loop_
_entity_poly.entity_id
_entity_poly.type
_entity_poly.pdbx_seq_one_letter_code
_entity_poly.pdbx_strand_id
1 'polypeptide(L)' 'MASDTTTDSPFRCPTCKKGVARGADQFPFCSERCRITDLGRWAAGDYRIAGEPALIPDDTEGYE' A
#
# COMPACT_ATOMS: atom_id res chain seq x y z
N MET A 1 -30.64 2.21 -5.59
CA MET A 1 -29.77 3.05 -4.74
C MET A 1 -28.93 2.08 -3.91
N ALA A 2 -27.66 1.89 -4.26
CA ALA A 2 -26.81 0.91 -3.57
C ALA A 2 -26.50 1.44 -2.17
N SER A 3 -27.11 0.83 -1.17
CA SER A 3 -26.85 1.12 0.24
C SER A 3 -25.35 0.93 0.50
N ASP A 4 -24.70 2.02 0.89
CA ASP A 4 -23.31 2.04 1.32
C ASP A 4 -23.24 1.41 2.71
N THR A 5 -23.27 0.09 2.79
CA THR A 5 -23.24 -0.67 4.05
C THR A 5 -21.84 -0.68 4.69
N THR A 6 -20.98 0.29 4.36
CA THR A 6 -19.53 0.24 4.64
C THR A 6 -19.11 1.02 5.90
N THR A 7 -20.00 1.83 6.47
CA THR A 7 -19.64 2.85 7.47
C THR A 7 -19.08 2.28 8.79
N ASP A 8 -19.38 1.03 9.16
CA ASP A 8 -19.01 0.46 10.46
C ASP A 8 -18.10 -0.80 10.41
N SER A 9 -17.27 -0.96 9.38
CA SER A 9 -16.18 -1.95 9.48
C SER A 9 -15.08 -1.43 10.42
N PRO A 10 -14.46 -2.22 11.30
CA PRO A 10 -13.26 -1.79 12.02
C PRO A 10 -12.02 -1.70 11.11
N PHE A 11 -12.06 -2.25 9.90
CA PHE A 11 -10.97 -2.23 8.94
C PHE A 11 -11.19 -1.17 7.87
N ARG A 12 -10.10 -0.50 7.47
CA ARG A 12 -10.10 0.60 6.50
C ARG A 12 -9.13 0.27 5.37
N CYS A 13 -9.56 0.51 4.13
CA CYS A 13 -8.71 0.37 2.96
C CYS A 13 -7.51 1.32 3.09
N PRO A 14 -6.27 0.85 2.99
CA PRO A 14 -5.09 1.69 3.18
C PRO A 14 -4.98 2.80 2.13
N THR A 15 -5.48 2.55 0.91
CA THR A 15 -5.40 3.47 -0.24
C THR A 15 -6.42 4.61 -0.18
N CYS A 16 -7.70 4.32 0.06
CA CYS A 16 -8.79 5.30 -0.03
C CYS A 16 -9.62 5.47 1.26
N LYS A 17 -9.27 4.74 2.33
CA LYS A 17 -9.90 4.81 3.66
C LYS A 17 -11.37 4.39 3.75
N LYS A 18 -11.98 3.85 2.68
CA LYS A 18 -13.29 3.18 2.78
C LYS A 18 -13.22 1.97 3.71
N GLY A 19 -14.32 1.65 4.39
CA GLY A 19 -14.43 0.42 5.19
C GLY A 19 -14.27 -0.84 4.33
N VAL A 20 -13.75 -1.91 4.93
CA VAL A 20 -13.55 -3.20 4.24
C VAL A 20 -13.96 -4.33 5.16
N ALA A 21 -14.80 -5.25 4.70
CA ALA A 21 -15.14 -6.44 5.49
C ALA A 21 -13.91 -7.37 5.60
N ARG A 22 -13.67 -7.91 6.79
CA ARG A 22 -12.61 -8.91 6.98
C ARG A 22 -12.95 -10.16 6.17
N GLY A 23 -12.00 -10.64 5.36
CA GLY A 23 -12.20 -11.82 4.51
C GLY A 23 -12.85 -11.55 3.15
N ALA A 24 -13.12 -10.29 2.79
CA ALA A 24 -13.48 -9.96 1.41
C ALA A 24 -12.33 -10.31 0.45
N ASP A 25 -12.64 -10.67 -0.80
CA ASP A 25 -11.66 -11.12 -1.80
C ASP A 25 -10.49 -10.14 -2.00
N GLN A 26 -10.77 -8.85 -1.87
CA GLN A 26 -9.79 -7.77 -2.07
C GLN A 26 -9.18 -7.27 -0.74
N PHE A 27 -9.58 -7.83 0.41
CA PHE A 27 -9.06 -7.44 1.72
C PHE A 27 -7.51 -7.48 1.73
N PRO A 28 -6.80 -6.44 2.20
CA PRO A 28 -7.29 -5.30 3.00
C PRO A 28 -7.80 -4.09 2.19
N PHE A 29 -7.93 -4.20 0.87
CA PHE A 29 -8.40 -3.13 -0.01
C PHE A 29 -9.91 -3.23 -0.26
N CYS A 30 -10.54 -2.10 -0.60
CA CYS A 30 -11.96 -2.11 -0.97
C CYS A 30 -12.22 -2.52 -2.43
N SER A 31 -11.16 -2.66 -3.25
CA SER A 31 -11.26 -2.99 -4.68
C SER A 31 -9.89 -3.34 -5.25
N GLU A 32 -9.88 -4.04 -6.38
CA GLU A 32 -8.66 -4.33 -7.14
C GLU A 32 -7.94 -3.04 -7.58
N ARG A 33 -8.68 -2.00 -7.98
CA ARG A 33 -8.10 -0.68 -8.31
C ARG A 33 -7.25 -0.14 -7.18
N CYS A 34 -7.71 -0.24 -5.92
CA CYS A 34 -6.96 0.24 -4.76
C CYS A 34 -5.70 -0.60 -4.51
N ARG A 35 -5.77 -1.92 -4.70
CA ARG A 35 -4.61 -2.83 -4.62
C ARG A 35 -3.52 -2.45 -5.63
N ILE A 36 -3.89 -2.25 -6.89
CA ILE A 36 -2.93 -1.87 -7.96
C ILE A 36 -2.37 -0.47 -7.71
N THR A 37 -3.20 0.48 -7.26
CA THR A 37 -2.74 1.84 -6.94
C THR A 37 -1.72 1.83 -5.81
N ASP A 38 -1.94 1.02 -4.77
CA ASP A 38 -1.00 0.87 -3.66
C ASP A 38 0.33 0.30 -4.14
N LEU A 39 0.30 -0.75 -4.97
CA LEU A 39 1.49 -1.32 -5.59
C LEU A 39 2.25 -0.29 -6.43
N GLY A 40 1.55 0.58 -7.16
CA GLY A 40 2.18 1.67 -7.91
C GLY A 40 2.94 2.65 -7.01
N ARG A 41 2.40 2.99 -5.84
CA ARG A 41 3.08 3.85 -4.85
C ARG A 41 4.33 3.21 -4.26
N TRP A 42 4.29 1.89 -4.04
CA TRP A 42 5.49 1.13 -3.66
C TRP A 42 6.57 1.22 -4.74
N ALA A 43 6.20 0.95 -6.00
CA ALA A 43 7.15 1.01 -7.11
C ALA A 43 7.72 2.42 -7.33
N ALA A 44 6.93 3.46 -7.07
CA ALA A 44 7.37 4.86 -7.15
C ALA A 44 8.28 5.30 -5.99
N GLY A 45 8.42 4.49 -4.93
CA GLY A 45 9.18 4.87 -3.73
C GLY A 45 8.46 5.87 -2.83
N ASP A 46 7.15 6.04 -2.99
CA ASP A 46 6.35 6.97 -2.18
C ASP A 46 6.30 6.53 -0.70
N TYR A 47 6.37 5.23 -0.46
CA TYR A 47 6.44 4.65 0.88
C TYR A 47 7.89 4.60 1.36
N ARG A 48 8.26 5.61 2.14
CA ARG A 48 9.59 5.74 2.74
C ARG A 48 9.49 6.19 4.19
N ILE A 49 10.42 5.72 5.01
CA ILE A 49 10.58 6.13 6.40
C ILE A 49 11.68 7.18 6.41
N ALA A 50 11.42 8.34 7.01
CA ALA A 50 12.44 9.37 7.17
C ALA A 50 13.56 8.86 8.09
N GLY A 51 14.81 9.06 7.69
CA GLY A 51 15.99 8.64 8.42
C GLY A 51 17.25 9.26 7.84
N GLU A 52 18.37 9.01 8.49
CA GLU A 52 19.69 9.40 7.98
C GLU A 52 19.93 8.71 6.62
N PRO A 53 20.63 9.35 5.67
CA PRO A 53 20.99 8.72 4.41
C PRO A 53 21.65 7.36 4.66
N ALA A 54 21.23 6.35 3.90
CA ALA A 54 21.86 5.05 3.96
C ALA A 54 23.33 5.19 3.53
N LEU A 55 24.25 4.63 4.32
CA LEU A 55 25.62 4.41 3.87
C LEU A 55 25.57 3.27 2.84
N ILE A 56 25.55 3.63 1.56
CA ILE A 56 25.65 2.67 0.46
C ILE A 56 27.14 2.57 0.12
N PRO A 57 27.81 1.43 0.40
CA PRO A 57 29.18 1.21 -0.07
C PRO A 57 29.19 1.24 -1.59
N ASP A 58 30.16 1.93 -2.18
CA ASP A 58 30.34 1.99 -3.64
C ASP A 58 30.60 0.57 -4.18
N ASP A 59 29.70 0.09 -5.02
CA ASP A 59 29.69 -1.25 -5.60
C ASP A 59 30.70 -1.43 -6.75
N THR A 60 31.64 -0.49 -6.92
CA THR A 60 32.69 -0.54 -7.95
C THR A 60 33.89 -1.44 -7.63
N GLU A 61 33.99 -2.02 -6.42
CA GLU A 61 35.10 -2.88 -6.03
C GLU A 61 34.67 -4.37 -6.02
N GLY A 62 34.61 -5.02 -7.20
CA GLY A 62 34.44 -6.48 -7.22
C GLY A 62 33.94 -7.16 -8.49
N TYR A 63 34.63 -6.99 -9.62
CA TYR A 63 34.79 -8.07 -10.62
C TYR A 63 36.08 -7.82 -11.42
N GLU A 64 37.20 -8.32 -10.91
CA GLU A 64 38.32 -8.75 -11.75
C GLU A 64 38.12 -10.22 -12.15
#